data_AF-A0A2M7IZ52-F1
#
_entry.id   AF-A0A2M7IZ52-F1
#
_cell.length_a   1.000
_cell.length_b   1.000
_cell.length_c   1.000
_cell.angle_alpha   90.00
_cell.angle_beta   90.00
_cell.angle_gamma   90.00
#
_symmetry.space_group_name_H-M   'P 1'
#
loop_
_entity.id
_entity.type
_entity.pdbx_description
1 polymer ?
#
loop_
_entity_poly.entity_id
_entity_poly.type
_entity_poly.pdbx_seq_one_letter_code
_entity_poly.pdbx_strand_id
1 'polypeptide(L)'
;GLYPYSKYYLQDVEKMRGSHYGNHFLTIGILGMNECLLNFMGEDIGSAEGRKFTLEVMDFMRERIIKYQEETGNLYNLESTPAEGASFKLALKDREKYPEIIT
;
A
#
# COMPACT_ATOMS: atom_id res chain seq x y z
N GLY A 1 -11.86 -5.75 27.87
CA GLY A 1 -11.43 -5.09 26.63
C GLY A 1 -12.17 -5.71 25.46
N LEU A 2 -12.33 -4.98 24.35
CA LEU A 2 -13.15 -5.39 23.20
C LEU A 2 -12.57 -6.56 22.38
N TYR A 3 -11.29 -6.94 22.61
CA TYR A 3 -10.57 -8.00 21.88
C TYR A 3 -10.01 -9.07 22.83
N PRO A 4 -10.85 -9.88 23.49
CA PRO A 4 -10.41 -10.86 24.50
C PRO A 4 -9.53 -11.97 23.93
N TYR A 5 -9.82 -12.42 22.71
CA TYR A 5 -9.03 -13.46 22.03
C TYR A 5 -7.64 -12.96 21.64
N SER A 6 -7.55 -11.78 21.02
CA SER A 6 -6.26 -11.16 20.69
C SER A 6 -5.43 -10.96 21.96
N LYS A 7 -6.06 -10.54 23.06
CA LYS A 7 -5.38 -10.42 24.36
C LYS A 7 -4.76 -11.74 24.81
N TYR A 8 -5.53 -12.82 24.79
CA TYR A 8 -5.07 -14.13 25.24
C TYR A 8 -3.99 -14.71 24.33
N TYR A 9 -4.22 -14.73 23.01
CA TYR A 9 -3.33 -15.40 22.07
C TYR A 9 -2.07 -14.58 21.72
N LEU A 10 -2.10 -13.25 21.87
CA LEU A 10 -0.94 -12.39 21.59
C LEU A 10 -0.18 -11.96 22.86
N GLN A 11 -0.48 -12.59 24.01
CA GLN A 11 0.19 -12.28 25.28
C GLN A 11 1.72 -12.40 25.20
N ASP A 12 2.24 -13.36 24.44
CA ASP A 12 3.68 -13.55 24.32
C ASP A 12 4.32 -12.50 23.42
N VAL A 13 3.59 -12.01 22.40
CA VAL A 13 3.99 -10.83 21.62
C VAL A 13 4.05 -9.60 22.50
N GLU A 14 3.04 -9.38 23.36
CA GLU A 14 3.05 -8.27 24.31
C GLU A 14 4.25 -8.33 25.26
N LYS A 15 4.55 -9.52 25.83
CA LYS A 15 5.74 -9.69 26.70
C LYS A 15 7.05 -9.37 25.97
N MET A 16 7.16 -9.73 24.68
CA MET A 16 8.38 -9.52 23.90
C MET A 16 8.51 -8.10 23.33
N ARG A 17 7.39 -7.44 23.01
CA ARG A 17 7.38 -6.21 22.21
C ARG A 17 6.63 -5.04 22.84
N GLY A 18 6.08 -5.20 24.04
CA GLY A 18 5.33 -4.16 24.76
C GLY A 18 3.95 -3.86 24.17
N SER A 19 3.53 -4.59 23.13
CA SER A 19 2.23 -4.46 22.48
C SER A 19 1.79 -5.79 21.88
N HIS A 20 0.50 -6.08 21.97
CA HIS A 20 -0.11 -7.28 21.39
C HIS A 20 0.08 -7.37 19.87
N TYR A 21 0.21 -6.23 19.20
CA TYR A 21 0.36 -6.13 17.75
C TYR A 21 1.77 -5.71 17.32
N GLY A 22 2.75 -5.73 18.23
CA GLY A 22 4.12 -5.26 17.94
C GLY A 22 4.88 -6.07 16.88
N ASN A 23 4.30 -7.17 16.40
CA ASN A 23 4.80 -8.00 15.29
C ASN A 23 3.91 -7.95 14.04
N HIS A 24 2.85 -7.13 14.02
CA HIS A 24 1.96 -7.00 12.86
C HIS A 24 2.43 -5.84 11.97
N PHE A 25 2.38 -6.05 10.65
CA PHE A 25 2.63 -4.98 9.69
C PHE A 25 1.39 -4.12 9.49
N LEU A 26 1.61 -2.82 9.39
CA LEU A 26 0.67 -1.87 8.83
C LEU A 26 0.93 -1.80 7.32
N THR A 27 0.00 -2.35 6.55
CA THR A 27 0.18 -2.50 5.10
C THR A 27 -0.20 -1.23 4.35
N ILE A 28 0.70 -0.78 3.48
CA ILE A 28 0.41 0.21 2.45
C ILE A 28 0.15 -0.54 1.14
N GLY A 29 -1.10 -0.47 0.67
CA GLY A 29 -1.52 -1.08 -0.58
C GLY A 29 -1.25 -0.19 -1.79
N ILE A 30 -0.77 -0.78 -2.89
CA ILE A 30 -0.65 -0.12 -4.18
C ILE A 30 -1.36 -0.90 -5.28
N LEU A 31 -1.98 -0.17 -6.21
CA LEU A 31 -2.63 -0.69 -7.42
C LEU A 31 -2.65 0.40 -8.52
N GLY A 32 -2.97 0.02 -9.75
CA GLY A 32 -3.25 0.97 -10.84
C GLY A 32 -2.03 1.68 -11.43
N MET A 33 -0.82 1.09 -11.29
CA MET A 33 0.39 1.71 -11.83
C MET A 33 0.36 1.82 -13.37
N ASN A 34 -0.19 0.81 -14.05
CA ASN A 34 -0.29 0.83 -15.51
C ASN A 34 -1.21 1.98 -15.98
N GLU A 35 -2.39 2.11 -15.39
CA GLU A 35 -3.35 3.17 -15.69
C GLU A 35 -2.78 4.54 -15.33
N CYS A 36 -2.05 4.65 -14.21
CA CYS A 36 -1.33 5.86 -13.85
C CYS A 36 -0.34 6.29 -14.92
N LEU A 37 0.49 5.36 -15.42
CA LEU A 37 1.45 5.64 -16.48
C LEU A 37 0.77 6.05 -17.79
N LEU A 38 -0.30 5.35 -18.19
CA LEU A 38 -1.05 5.67 -19.41
C LEU A 38 -1.61 7.10 -19.37
N ASN A 39 -2.12 7.54 -18.22
CA ASN A 39 -2.65 8.89 -18.08
C ASN A 39 -1.55 9.97 -17.89
N PHE A 40 -0.45 9.65 -17.20
CA PHE A 40 0.57 10.63 -16.83
C PHE A 40 1.65 10.81 -17.88
N MET A 41 2.05 9.72 -18.54
CA MET A 41 3.19 9.67 -19.47
C MET A 41 2.76 9.26 -20.89
N GLY A 42 1.57 8.68 -21.06
CA GLY A 42 1.15 8.10 -22.34
C GLY A 42 1.84 6.78 -22.68
N GLU A 43 2.50 6.15 -21.70
CA GLU A 43 3.27 4.91 -21.83
C GLU A 43 2.67 3.84 -20.91
N ASP A 44 2.83 2.56 -21.24
CA ASP A 44 2.41 1.45 -20.37
C ASP A 44 3.54 0.95 -19.46
N ILE A 45 3.19 0.08 -18.50
CA ILE A 45 4.16 -0.48 -17.54
C ILE A 45 5.23 -1.39 -18.18
N GLY A 46 4.99 -1.88 -19.40
CA GLY A 46 5.91 -2.71 -20.17
C GLY A 46 6.97 -1.90 -20.94
N SER A 47 6.71 -0.61 -21.18
CA SER A 47 7.67 0.30 -21.80
C SER A 47 8.93 0.50 -20.95
N ALA A 48 10.05 0.84 -21.59
CA ALA A 48 11.32 1.10 -20.88
C ALA A 48 11.18 2.29 -19.92
N GLU A 49 10.53 3.37 -20.35
CA GLU A 49 10.32 4.57 -19.54
C GLU A 49 9.28 4.34 -18.42
N GLY A 50 8.18 3.64 -18.71
CA GLY A 50 7.17 3.29 -17.71
C GLY A 50 7.72 2.40 -16.61
N ARG A 51 8.55 1.41 -16.97
CA ARG A 51 9.25 0.58 -15.97
C ARG A 51 10.23 1.40 -15.12
N LYS A 52 10.99 2.31 -15.75
CA LYS A 52 11.92 3.19 -15.03
C LYS A 52 11.18 4.07 -14.02
N PHE A 53 10.11 4.74 -14.44
CA PHE A 53 9.30 5.57 -13.55
C PHE A 53 8.65 4.76 -12.43
N THR A 54 8.13 3.57 -12.75
CA THR A 54 7.57 2.67 -11.73
C THR A 54 8.59 2.34 -10.64
N LEU A 55 9.85 2.07 -11.01
CA LEU A 55 10.92 1.80 -10.04
C LEU A 55 11.24 3.03 -9.18
N GLU A 56 11.27 4.23 -9.76
CA GLU A 56 11.44 5.47 -9.00
C GLU A 56 10.33 5.66 -7.95
N VAL A 57 9.08 5.36 -8.32
CA VAL A 57 7.96 5.39 -7.36
C VAL A 57 8.12 4.31 -6.28
N MET A 58 8.57 3.10 -6.63
CA MET A 58 8.78 2.03 -5.66
C MET A 58 9.89 2.37 -4.65
N ASP A 59 10.98 2.99 -5.12
CA ASP A 59 12.08 3.45 -4.28
C ASP A 59 11.61 4.58 -3.35
N PHE A 60 10.84 5.54 -3.87
CA PHE A 60 10.20 6.57 -3.05
C PHE A 60 9.31 5.96 -1.95
N MET A 61 8.43 5.02 -2.31
CA MET A 61 7.54 4.36 -1.35
C MET A 61 8.31 3.58 -0.28
N ARG A 62 9.41 2.94 -0.66
CA ARG A 62 10.32 2.28 0.29
C ARG A 62 10.91 3.27 1.29
N GLU A 63 11.39 4.42 0.84
CA GLU A 63 11.92 5.46 1.73
C GLU A 63 10.84 5.99 2.69
N ARG A 64 9.60 6.16 2.21
CA ARG A 64 8.47 6.55 3.07
C ARG A 64 8.18 5.51 4.15
N ILE A 65 8.21 4.23 3.80
CA ILE A 65 8.02 3.12 4.75
C ILE A 65 9.08 3.17 5.85
N ILE A 66 10.34 3.36 5.51
CA ILE A 66 11.43 3.48 6.50
C ILE A 66 11.14 4.64 7.47
N LYS A 67 10.78 5.81 6.95
CA LYS A 67 10.44 6.99 7.77
C LYS A 67 9.27 6.71 8.71
N TYR A 68 8.20 6.06 8.25
CA TYR A 68 7.06 5.71 9.13
C TYR A 68 7.44 4.74 10.25
N GLN A 69 8.34 3.79 9.96
CA GLN A 69 8.84 2.89 10.99
C GLN A 69 9.67 3.63 12.04
N GLU A 70 10.53 4.55 11.61
CA GLU A 70 11.35 5.38 12.52
C GLU A 70 10.48 6.33 13.38
N GLU A 71 9.47 6.96 12.77
CA GLU A 71 8.60 7.93 13.43
C GLU A 71 7.65 7.29 14.44
N THR A 72 7.13 6.09 14.14
CA THR A 72 6.04 5.48 14.93
C THR A 72 6.46 4.25 15.73
N GLY A 73 7.59 3.63 15.41
CA GLY A 73 8.02 2.35 15.96
C GLY A 73 7.20 1.14 15.49
N ASN A 74 6.21 1.33 14.61
CA ASN A 74 5.43 0.23 14.03
C ASN A 74 6.11 -0.37 12.81
N LEU A 75 5.78 -1.61 12.46
CA LEU A 75 6.23 -2.26 11.24
C LEU A 75 5.34 -1.84 10.07
N TYR A 76 5.93 -1.54 8.91
CA TYR A 76 5.19 -1.23 7.69
C TYR A 76 5.71 -2.06 6.51
N ASN A 77 4.82 -2.44 5.59
CA ASN A 77 5.19 -3.09 4.34
C ASN A 77 4.41 -2.50 3.17
N LEU A 78 4.95 -2.71 1.96
CA LEU A 78 4.27 -2.41 0.71
C LEU A 78 3.68 -3.69 0.14
N GLU A 79 2.42 -3.66 -0.29
CA GLU A 79 1.76 -4.82 -0.87
C GLU A 79 1.06 -4.46 -2.18
N SER A 80 1.23 -5.32 -3.18
CA SER A 80 0.35 -5.33 -4.36
C SER A 80 -1.00 -5.91 -3.92
N THR A 81 -1.90 -5.06 -3.46
CA THR A 81 -3.18 -5.47 -2.87
C THR A 81 -4.02 -6.22 -3.90
N PRO A 82 -4.66 -7.36 -3.56
CA PRO A 82 -5.55 -8.09 -4.48
C PRO A 82 -6.68 -7.22 -5.06
N ALA A 83 -7.11 -6.22 -4.29
CA ALA A 83 -7.99 -5.13 -4.72
C ALA A 83 -9.34 -5.56 -5.33
N GLU A 84 -9.86 -6.74 -5.00
CA GLU A 84 -11.09 -7.33 -5.60
C GLU A 84 -12.28 -6.36 -5.68
N GLY A 85 -12.53 -5.59 -4.61
CA GLY A 85 -13.56 -4.55 -4.62
C GLY A 85 -13.02 -3.12 -4.81
N ALA A 86 -11.74 -2.91 -4.58
CA ALA A 86 -11.13 -1.59 -4.61
C ALA A 86 -10.84 -1.14 -6.05
N SER A 87 -10.36 -2.04 -6.91
CA SER A 87 -10.06 -1.75 -8.32
C SER A 87 -11.27 -1.14 -9.03
N PHE A 88 -12.44 -1.77 -8.90
CA PHE A 88 -13.68 -1.29 -9.50
C PHE A 88 -14.16 0.03 -8.89
N LYS A 89 -14.17 0.15 -7.54
CA LYS A 89 -14.70 1.35 -6.86
C LYS A 89 -13.83 2.58 -7.10
N LEU A 90 -12.51 2.41 -7.17
CA LEU A 90 -11.57 3.49 -7.44
C LEU A 90 -11.70 3.94 -8.90
N ALA A 91 -11.69 3.00 -9.85
CA ALA A 91 -11.93 3.28 -11.27
C ALA A 91 -13.24 4.05 -11.51
N LEU A 92 -14.35 3.64 -10.86
CA LEU A 92 -15.63 4.36 -10.97
C LEU A 92 -15.52 5.81 -10.49
N LYS A 93 -14.91 6.04 -9.33
CA LYS A 93 -14.74 7.39 -8.77
C LYS A 93 -13.83 8.26 -9.64
N ASP A 94 -12.80 7.65 -10.22
CA ASP A 94 -11.91 8.33 -11.14
C ASP A 94 -12.67 8.79 -12.38
N ARG A 95 -13.51 7.93 -12.98
CA ARG A 95 -14.36 8.29 -14.14
C ARG A 95 -15.44 9.32 -13.82
N GLU A 96 -16.01 9.29 -12.60
CA GLU A 96 -16.97 10.33 -12.16
C GLU A 96 -16.33 11.72 -12.15
N LYS A 97 -15.06 11.80 -11.75
CA LYS A 97 -14.33 13.07 -11.65
C LYS A 97 -13.64 13.47 -12.94
N TYR A 98 -13.16 12.49 -13.71
CA TYR A 98 -12.38 12.65 -14.93
C TYR A 98 -12.94 11.69 -16.00
N PRO A 99 -13.95 12.10 -16.78
CA PRO A 99 -14.67 11.18 -17.67
C PRO A 99 -13.80 10.47 -18.73
N GLU A 100 -12.72 11.13 -19.16
CA GLU A 100 -11.78 10.64 -20.17
C GLU A 100 -10.57 9.87 -19.57
N ILE A 101 -10.53 9.67 -18.25
CA ILE A 101 -9.41 8.97 -17.61
C ILE A 101 -9.40 7.48 -17.97
N ILE A 102 -8.21 6.92 -18.19
CA ILE A 102 -8.02 5.50 -18.45
C ILE A 102 -8.00 4.76 -17.10
N THR A 103 -8.85 3.74 -16.90
CA THR A 103 -9.01 2.97 -15.64
C THR A 103 -9.23 1.49 -15.88
#